data_AF-A0AAN6M0Y2-F1
#
_entry.id   AF-A0AAN6M0Y2-F1
#
_cell.length_a   1.000
_cell.length_b   1.000
_cell.length_c   1.000
_cell.angle_alpha   90.00
_cell.angle_beta   90.00
_cell.angle_gamma   90.00
#
_symmetry.space_group_name_H-M   'P 1'
#
loop_
_entity.id
_entity.type
_entity.pdbx_description
1 polymer ?
#
loop_
_entity_poly.entity_id
_entity_poly.type
_entity_poly.pdbx_seq_one_letter_code
_entity_poly.pdbx_strand_id
1 'polypeptide(L)'
;MARPWRRGSTPGATPSATPSATPGATPGATPERALEDQPDTAKEQAHIPEHYFLPPANPSPFEGTLNASLNAILEFGRYYPDAMAVMDVLRAPVSTSTDWKIILGTTLRLDEASLLPTARLLLEDIFFLVTRKLFPEQIAQNRKLMARLYEAKKSQSMRTSLRYDMLLEWFKRNNNHFFIVESRPLPVLPNPLLAPTGYAQQYPGRYPRMENVWASLIAGPPEGWKSHKKAETMKHHITALDELLLFTDSEVQGWSSIKLFQKTLQVLLLWQWLRKNTEKMEDMDVDSWKELDGRAEESEWVRDGK
;
A
#
# COMPACT_ATOMS: atom_id res chain seq x y z
N MET A 1 8.32 7.21 69.63
CA MET A 1 8.06 8.66 69.50
C MET A 1 6.93 8.82 68.50
N ALA A 2 5.66 8.92 68.91
CA ALA A 2 4.97 10.05 69.54
C ALA A 2 4.46 11.12 68.55
N ARG A 3 3.27 10.81 68.02
CA ARG A 3 2.08 11.64 67.69
C ARG A 3 2.03 12.67 66.54
N PRO A 4 0.81 12.83 65.93
CA PRO A 4 0.50 13.63 64.74
C PRO A 4 -0.31 14.90 65.05
N TRP A 5 -0.41 15.82 64.08
CA TRP A 5 -1.35 16.95 64.02
C TRP A 5 -1.58 17.30 62.53
N ARG A 6 -2.72 17.76 61.99
CA ARG A 6 -4.10 17.95 62.46
C ARG A 6 -5.00 18.12 61.22
N ARG A 7 -6.28 17.80 61.39
CA ARG A 7 -7.41 18.14 60.51
C ARG A 7 -7.75 19.64 60.60
N GLY A 8 -8.23 20.23 59.51
CA GLY A 8 -8.92 21.52 59.49
C GLY A 8 -10.00 21.51 58.40
N SER A 9 -11.24 21.82 58.80
CA SER A 9 -12.49 21.66 58.06
C SER A 9 -13.03 23.03 57.59
N THR A 10 -13.62 23.09 56.38
CA THR A 10 -14.83 23.83 55.87
C THR A 10 -15.28 25.19 56.47
N PRO A 11 -16.29 25.91 55.89
CA PRO A 11 -16.74 26.17 54.50
C PRO A 11 -17.00 27.69 54.27
N GLY A 12 -17.48 28.13 53.08
CA GLY A 12 -18.22 29.39 53.02
C GLY A 12 -18.40 30.10 51.68
N ALA A 13 -19.67 30.23 51.28
CA ALA A 13 -20.32 31.39 50.65
C ALA A 13 -20.18 31.66 49.14
N THR A 14 -21.22 31.25 48.39
CA THR A 14 -21.91 32.08 47.36
C THR A 14 -22.82 33.10 48.07
N PRO A 15 -23.19 34.28 47.50
CA PRO A 15 -24.19 34.35 46.41
C PRO A 15 -24.10 35.54 45.42
N SER A 16 -24.85 35.37 44.31
CA SER A 16 -25.64 36.35 43.52
C SER A 16 -25.00 37.61 42.91
N ALA A 17 -25.16 37.77 41.58
CA ALA A 17 -26.26 38.59 41.01
C ALA A 17 -26.21 38.63 39.46
N THR A 18 -27.36 38.36 38.82
CA THR A 18 -27.71 38.71 37.44
C THR A 18 -28.62 39.95 37.48
N PRO A 19 -28.57 40.87 36.51
CA PRO A 19 -29.67 41.00 35.53
C PRO A 19 -29.14 41.31 34.11
N SER A 20 -29.52 40.60 33.05
CA SER A 20 -30.75 40.69 32.25
C SER A 20 -30.89 42.00 31.43
N ALA A 21 -30.76 41.91 30.08
CA ALA A 21 -31.68 42.52 29.09
C ALA A 21 -31.19 42.42 27.61
N THR A 22 -31.74 41.44 26.87
CA THR A 22 -32.51 41.53 25.59
C THR A 22 -31.94 42.22 24.31
N PRO A 23 -32.58 42.09 23.10
CA PRO A 23 -31.96 41.45 21.92
C PRO A 23 -31.91 42.33 20.65
N GLY A 24 -31.13 41.93 19.63
CA GLY A 24 -31.20 42.51 18.28
C GLY A 24 -30.17 41.87 17.35
N ALA A 25 -30.59 41.00 16.43
CA ALA A 25 -30.93 41.34 15.05
C ALA A 25 -29.73 41.19 14.10
N THR A 26 -29.63 40.03 13.46
CA THR A 26 -28.98 39.86 12.14
C THR A 26 -29.83 40.61 11.11
N PRO A 27 -29.23 41.42 10.21
CA PRO A 27 -29.01 40.91 8.85
C PRO A 27 -27.79 41.52 8.12
N GLY A 28 -27.12 40.74 7.27
CA GLY A 28 -26.13 41.30 6.34
C GLY A 28 -25.06 40.31 5.89
N ALA A 29 -25.48 39.20 5.27
CA ALA A 29 -24.57 38.38 4.48
C ALA A 29 -24.23 39.12 3.19
N THR A 30 -22.97 39.51 3.02
CA THR A 30 -22.40 39.88 1.72
C THR A 30 -21.87 38.60 1.07
N PRO A 31 -22.40 38.16 -0.09
CA PRO A 31 -21.90 37.01 -0.81
C PRO A 31 -20.95 37.49 -1.90
N GLU A 32 -19.66 37.65 -1.59
CA GLU A 32 -18.66 37.96 -2.63
C GLU A 32 -17.27 37.48 -2.23
N ARG A 33 -17.14 36.17 -2.08
CA ARG A 33 -15.85 35.47 -2.08
C ARG A 33 -16.03 34.05 -2.60
N ALA A 34 -16.63 33.96 -3.77
CA ALA A 34 -16.84 32.71 -4.49
C ALA A 34 -16.51 32.96 -5.96
N LEU A 35 -15.24 33.20 -6.27
CA LEU A 35 -14.66 33.13 -7.62
C LEU A 35 -13.18 33.53 -7.55
N GLU A 36 -12.33 32.65 -7.02
CA GLU A 36 -10.89 32.58 -7.29
C GLU A 36 -10.29 31.46 -6.44
N ASP A 37 -10.48 30.20 -6.84
CA ASP A 37 -9.73 29.07 -6.26
C ASP A 37 -9.58 27.89 -7.24
N GLN A 38 -9.46 28.18 -8.53
CA GLN A 38 -9.00 27.20 -9.52
C GLN A 38 -8.05 27.87 -10.52
N PRO A 39 -6.73 27.71 -10.31
CA PRO A 39 -5.89 27.32 -11.43
C PRO A 39 -4.80 26.27 -11.11
N ASP A 40 -4.71 25.72 -9.90
CA ASP A 40 -3.57 24.87 -9.52
C ASP A 40 -3.78 23.36 -9.72
N THR A 41 -5.02 22.84 -9.65
CA THR A 41 -5.26 21.39 -9.80
C THR A 41 -4.88 20.85 -11.19
N ALA A 42 -5.01 21.64 -12.25
CA ALA A 42 -4.63 21.25 -13.61
C ALA A 42 -3.10 21.19 -13.80
N LYS A 43 -2.35 22.09 -13.15
CA LYS A 43 -0.87 22.06 -13.16
C LYS A 43 -0.32 20.96 -12.26
N GLU A 44 -1.01 20.64 -11.16
CA GLU A 44 -0.63 19.56 -10.25
C GLU A 44 -0.81 18.16 -10.85
N GLN A 45 -1.82 17.96 -11.71
CA GLN A 45 -2.03 16.69 -12.43
C GLN A 45 -0.97 16.44 -13.52
N ALA A 46 -0.35 17.49 -14.07
CA ALA A 46 0.62 17.39 -15.17
C ALA A 46 1.89 16.58 -14.83
N HIS A 47 2.14 16.28 -13.56
CA HIS A 47 3.31 15.53 -13.11
C HIS A 47 3.00 14.13 -12.57
N ILE A 48 1.73 13.73 -12.48
CA ILE A 48 1.36 12.35 -12.12
C ILE A 48 1.42 11.50 -13.40
N PRO A 49 2.09 10.33 -13.39
CA PRO A 49 2.14 9.46 -14.56
C PRO A 49 0.76 9.08 -15.10
N GLU A 50 0.64 8.98 -16.43
CA GLU A 50 -0.65 8.75 -17.12
C GLU A 50 -1.39 7.49 -16.67
N HIS A 51 -0.66 6.45 -16.27
CA HIS A 51 -1.24 5.16 -15.89
C HIS A 51 -2.13 5.23 -14.63
N TYR A 52 -2.01 6.26 -13.79
CA TYR A 52 -2.93 6.47 -12.66
C TYR A 52 -4.30 6.99 -13.08
N PHE A 53 -4.40 7.57 -14.28
CA PHE A 53 -5.64 8.11 -14.83
C PHE A 53 -6.37 7.10 -15.71
N LEU A 54 -5.78 5.93 -15.96
CA LEU A 54 -6.44 4.86 -16.68
C LEU A 54 -7.66 4.34 -15.89
N PRO A 55 -8.73 3.89 -16.56
CA PRO A 55 -9.86 3.27 -15.89
C PRO A 55 -9.41 2.03 -15.12
N PRO A 56 -9.75 1.89 -13.82
CA PRO A 56 -9.48 0.68 -13.06
C PRO A 56 -10.22 -0.53 -13.64
N ALA A 57 -9.65 -1.73 -13.48
CA ALA A 57 -10.28 -2.99 -13.84
C ALA A 57 -11.44 -3.31 -12.89
N ASN A 58 -12.59 -3.68 -13.47
CA ASN A 58 -13.78 -4.03 -12.71
C ASN A 58 -14.45 -5.31 -13.30
N PRO A 59 -14.50 -6.43 -12.53
CA PRO A 59 -13.97 -6.57 -11.16
C PRO A 59 -12.43 -6.48 -11.12
N SER A 60 -11.89 -6.14 -9.95
CA SER A 60 -10.43 -6.21 -9.72
C SER A 60 -9.94 -7.63 -10.00
N PRO A 61 -8.83 -7.82 -10.74
CA PRO A 61 -8.24 -9.13 -10.98
C PRO A 61 -7.48 -9.68 -9.76
N PHE A 62 -7.30 -8.85 -8.73
CA PHE A 62 -6.61 -9.19 -7.49
C PHE A 62 -7.63 -9.47 -6.39
N GLU A 63 -7.58 -10.68 -5.84
CA GLU A 63 -8.41 -11.06 -4.70
C GLU A 63 -7.96 -10.32 -3.44
N GLY A 64 -6.69 -9.94 -3.37
CA GLY A 64 -6.07 -9.29 -2.23
C GLY A 64 -5.93 -10.23 -1.04
N THR A 65 -5.42 -11.44 -1.27
CA THR A 65 -5.17 -12.44 -0.22
C THR A 65 -3.82 -13.14 -0.38
N LEU A 66 -3.25 -13.58 0.74
CA LEU A 66 -2.06 -14.44 0.72
C LEU A 66 -2.33 -15.75 -0.02
N ASN A 67 -3.51 -16.35 0.16
CA ASN A 67 -3.87 -17.60 -0.51
C ASN A 67 -3.86 -17.47 -2.04
N ALA A 68 -4.35 -16.36 -2.60
CA ALA A 68 -4.27 -16.11 -4.04
C ALA A 68 -2.82 -16.07 -4.54
N SER A 69 -1.91 -15.53 -3.72
CA SER A 69 -0.48 -15.46 -4.02
C SER A 69 0.17 -16.85 -3.94
N LEU A 70 -0.14 -17.63 -2.91
CA LEU A 70 0.35 -19.01 -2.75
C LEU A 70 -0.16 -19.94 -3.86
N ASN A 71 -1.40 -19.76 -4.30
CA ASN A 71 -1.97 -20.47 -5.43
C ASN A 71 -1.25 -20.11 -6.73
N ALA A 72 -0.94 -18.84 -6.98
CA ALA A 72 -0.16 -18.41 -8.13
C ALA A 72 1.26 -19.01 -8.11
N ILE A 73 1.92 -19.08 -6.95
CA ILE A 73 3.23 -19.73 -6.79
C ILE A 73 3.15 -21.23 -7.12
N LEU A 74 2.10 -21.91 -6.63
CA LEU A 74 1.86 -23.32 -6.93
C LEU A 74 1.58 -23.58 -8.41
N GLU A 75 0.76 -22.74 -9.03
CA GLU A 75 0.48 -22.80 -10.46
C GLU A 75 1.76 -22.59 -11.28
N PHE A 76 2.55 -21.58 -10.94
CA PHE A 76 3.84 -21.34 -11.56
C PHE A 76 4.79 -22.54 -11.46
N GLY A 77 4.90 -23.15 -10.27
CA GLY A 77 5.73 -24.35 -10.06
C GLY A 77 5.34 -25.54 -10.93
N ARG A 78 4.09 -25.64 -11.39
CA ARG A 78 3.66 -26.68 -12.34
C ARG A 78 4.27 -26.49 -13.74
N TYR A 79 4.50 -25.25 -14.16
CA TYR A 79 5.15 -24.93 -15.43
C TYR A 79 6.68 -25.03 -15.35
N TYR A 80 7.25 -24.83 -14.16
CA TYR A 80 8.70 -24.81 -13.93
C TYR A 80 9.13 -25.75 -12.80
N PRO A 81 9.14 -27.08 -13.01
CA PRO A 81 9.54 -28.05 -11.97
C PRO A 81 10.95 -27.82 -11.42
N ASP A 82 11.88 -27.34 -12.25
CA ASP A 82 13.25 -27.04 -11.83
C ASP A 82 13.33 -25.86 -10.84
N ALA A 83 12.29 -25.03 -10.78
CA ALA A 83 12.19 -23.88 -9.88
C ALA A 83 11.55 -24.21 -8.53
N MET A 84 11.21 -25.48 -8.26
CA MET A 84 10.46 -25.85 -7.05
C MET A 84 11.14 -25.42 -5.75
N ALA A 85 12.47 -25.44 -5.67
CA ALA A 85 13.19 -24.94 -4.49
C ALA A 85 12.90 -23.46 -4.19
N VAL A 86 12.78 -22.63 -5.23
CA VAL A 86 12.38 -21.22 -5.10
C VAL A 86 10.93 -21.11 -4.64
N MET A 87 10.04 -21.92 -5.24
CA MET A 87 8.62 -21.92 -4.92
C MET A 87 8.34 -22.36 -3.48
N ASP A 88 9.07 -23.36 -2.99
CA ASP A 88 8.95 -23.85 -1.62
C ASP A 88 9.35 -22.76 -0.61
N VAL A 89 10.42 -22.01 -0.89
CA VAL A 89 10.83 -20.87 -0.06
C VAL A 89 9.80 -19.73 -0.12
N LEU A 90 9.25 -19.42 -1.29
CA LEU A 90 8.20 -18.39 -1.43
C LEU A 90 6.92 -18.75 -0.67
N ARG A 91 6.59 -20.05 -0.58
CA ARG A 91 5.39 -20.54 0.12
C ARG A 91 5.57 -20.64 1.63
N ALA A 92 6.79 -20.91 2.09
CA ALA A 92 7.10 -20.97 3.51
C ALA A 92 6.80 -19.63 4.22
N PRO A 93 6.64 -19.63 5.56
CA PRO A 93 6.63 -18.39 6.34
C PRO A 93 7.87 -17.53 6.06
N VAL A 94 7.70 -16.22 6.02
CA VAL A 94 8.80 -15.30 5.67
C VAL A 94 9.93 -15.40 6.68
N SER A 95 11.16 -15.64 6.20
CA SER A 95 12.38 -15.57 7.00
C SER A 95 13.27 -14.41 6.56
N THR A 96 13.84 -13.70 7.54
CA THR A 96 14.84 -12.64 7.28
C THR A 96 16.24 -13.19 7.01
N SER A 97 16.45 -14.50 7.18
CA SER A 97 17.71 -15.18 6.92
C SER A 97 17.74 -15.90 5.57
N THR A 98 16.73 -15.71 4.73
CA THR A 98 16.67 -16.34 3.40
C THR A 98 17.79 -15.80 2.50
N ASP A 99 18.72 -16.68 2.09
CA ASP A 99 19.75 -16.33 1.13
C ASP A 99 19.25 -16.58 -0.31
N TRP A 100 18.56 -15.57 -0.84
CA TRP A 100 18.03 -15.62 -2.21
C TRP A 100 19.11 -15.78 -3.27
N LYS A 101 20.34 -15.31 -3.01
CA LYS A 101 21.45 -15.43 -3.95
C LYS A 101 21.85 -16.90 -4.09
N ILE A 102 21.97 -17.63 -2.98
CA ILE A 102 22.27 -19.07 -3.01
C ILE A 102 21.11 -19.85 -3.64
N ILE A 103 19.88 -19.57 -3.21
CA ILE A 103 18.69 -20.29 -3.71
C ILE A 103 18.55 -20.13 -5.22
N LEU A 104 18.51 -18.90 -5.73
CA LEU A 104 18.43 -18.65 -7.17
C LEU A 104 19.69 -19.14 -7.89
N GLY A 105 20.88 -18.95 -7.31
CA GLY A 105 22.14 -19.40 -7.90
C GLY A 105 22.17 -20.90 -8.17
N THR A 106 21.66 -21.67 -7.21
CA THR A 106 21.58 -23.14 -7.29
C THR A 106 20.50 -23.56 -8.28
N THR A 107 19.30 -22.98 -8.19
CA THR A 107 18.19 -23.29 -9.10
C THR A 107 18.53 -22.97 -10.57
N LEU A 108 19.24 -21.88 -10.81
CA LEU A 108 19.57 -21.41 -12.16
C LEU A 108 20.92 -21.96 -12.66
N ARG A 109 21.65 -22.73 -11.85
CA ARG A 109 22.98 -23.27 -12.15
C ARG A 109 23.96 -22.19 -12.63
N LEU A 110 24.00 -21.08 -11.89
CA LEU A 110 24.82 -19.90 -12.23
C LEU A 110 26.34 -20.13 -12.07
N ASP A 111 26.74 -21.29 -11.56
CA ASP A 111 28.11 -21.76 -11.44
C ASP A 111 28.71 -22.19 -12.79
N GLU A 112 27.86 -22.47 -13.78
CA GLU A 112 28.27 -22.59 -15.17
C GLU A 112 28.48 -21.18 -15.75
N ALA A 113 29.64 -20.90 -16.37
CA ALA A 113 30.19 -19.57 -16.68
C ALA A 113 29.29 -18.58 -17.48
N SER A 114 28.10 -19.00 -17.92
CA SER A 114 27.06 -18.18 -18.51
C SER A 114 25.68 -18.71 -18.15
N LEU A 115 24.74 -17.81 -17.85
CA LEU A 115 23.32 -18.13 -17.72
C LEU A 115 22.82 -18.82 -19.00
N LEU A 116 22.48 -20.10 -18.90
CA LEU A 116 21.84 -20.82 -19.99
C LEU A 116 20.55 -20.10 -20.42
N PRO A 117 20.18 -20.10 -21.72
CA PRO A 117 18.98 -19.42 -22.19
C PRO A 117 17.71 -19.77 -21.38
N THR A 118 17.57 -21.04 -21.00
CA THR A 118 16.46 -21.52 -20.17
C THR A 118 16.47 -20.91 -18.77
N ALA A 119 17.64 -20.78 -18.13
CA ALA A 119 17.76 -20.19 -16.81
C ALA A 119 17.46 -18.68 -16.85
N ARG A 120 17.84 -18.00 -17.94
CA ARG A 120 17.45 -16.61 -18.14
C ARG A 120 15.93 -16.45 -18.25
N LEU A 121 15.27 -17.27 -19.08
CA LEU A 121 13.81 -17.23 -19.24
C LEU A 121 13.10 -17.46 -17.90
N LEU A 122 13.52 -18.49 -17.14
CA LEU A 122 12.98 -18.75 -15.81
C LEU A 122 13.15 -17.55 -14.87
N LEU A 123 14.30 -16.87 -14.92
CA LEU A 123 14.55 -15.69 -14.09
C LEU A 123 13.67 -14.49 -14.46
N GLU A 124 13.38 -14.29 -15.75
CA GLU A 124 12.38 -13.32 -16.24
C GLU A 124 10.97 -13.70 -15.76
N ASP A 125 10.63 -14.99 -15.83
CA ASP A 125 9.32 -15.50 -15.42
C ASP A 125 9.09 -15.36 -13.92
N ILE A 126 10.11 -15.65 -13.08
CA ILE A 126 10.07 -15.40 -11.64
C ILE A 126 9.90 -13.90 -11.36
N PHE A 127 10.65 -13.05 -12.08
CA PHE A 127 10.52 -11.60 -11.94
C PHE A 127 9.08 -11.13 -12.22
N PHE A 128 8.47 -11.64 -13.28
CA PHE A 128 7.09 -11.28 -13.65
C PHE A 128 6.02 -11.94 -12.77
N LEU A 129 6.25 -13.14 -12.24
CA LEU A 129 5.40 -13.73 -11.21
C LEU A 129 5.28 -12.76 -10.02
N VAL A 130 6.43 -12.30 -9.50
CA VAL A 130 6.47 -11.40 -8.35
C VAL A 130 5.84 -10.06 -8.69
N THR A 131 6.24 -9.43 -9.80
CA THR A 131 5.83 -8.05 -10.10
C THR A 131 4.41 -7.91 -10.63
N ARG A 132 3.90 -8.90 -11.36
CA ARG A 132 2.56 -8.83 -11.99
C ARG A 132 1.47 -9.55 -11.21
N LYS A 133 1.84 -10.44 -10.28
CA LYS A 133 0.86 -11.18 -9.48
C LYS A 133 1.07 -11.03 -7.98
N LEU A 134 2.25 -11.35 -7.46
CA LEU A 134 2.43 -11.40 -6.01
C LEU A 134 2.41 -10.01 -5.36
N PHE A 135 3.12 -9.02 -5.90
CA PHE A 135 3.04 -7.65 -5.39
C PHE A 135 1.62 -7.09 -5.41
N PRO A 136 0.88 -7.12 -6.54
CA PRO A 136 -0.50 -6.65 -6.57
C PRO A 136 -1.42 -7.32 -5.54
N GLU A 137 -1.34 -8.64 -5.36
CA GLU A 137 -2.14 -9.35 -4.35
C GLU A 137 -1.84 -8.86 -2.93
N GLN A 138 -0.56 -8.73 -2.58
CA GLN A 138 -0.18 -8.25 -1.24
C GLN A 138 -0.47 -6.77 -1.03
N ILE A 139 -0.33 -5.92 -2.06
CA ILE A 139 -0.73 -4.50 -1.98
C ILE A 139 -2.24 -4.40 -1.75
N ALA A 140 -3.05 -5.15 -2.50
CA ALA A 140 -4.50 -5.18 -2.32
C ALA A 140 -4.89 -5.69 -0.92
N GLN A 141 -4.25 -6.75 -0.41
CA GLN A 141 -4.47 -7.24 0.96
C GLN A 141 -4.11 -6.18 2.01
N ASN A 142 -2.95 -5.54 1.87
CA ASN A 142 -2.49 -4.49 2.78
C ASN A 142 -3.47 -3.31 2.82
N ARG A 143 -3.94 -2.85 1.67
CA ARG A 143 -4.94 -1.76 1.56
C ARG A 143 -6.25 -2.14 2.25
N LYS A 144 -6.74 -3.38 2.09
CA LYS A 144 -7.93 -3.88 2.79
C LYS A 144 -7.76 -3.87 4.30
N LEU A 145 -6.59 -4.31 4.80
CA LEU A 145 -6.27 -4.28 6.24
C LEU A 145 -6.16 -2.84 6.78
N MET A 146 -5.51 -1.94 6.05
CA MET A 146 -5.44 -0.51 6.42
C MET A 146 -6.85 0.13 6.48
N ALA A 147 -7.71 -0.16 5.51
CA ALA A 147 -9.08 0.34 5.50
C ALA A 147 -9.91 -0.17 6.70
N ARG A 148 -9.67 -1.41 7.16
CA ARG A 148 -10.26 -1.98 8.38
C ARG A 148 -9.72 -1.31 9.64
N LEU A 149 -8.40 -1.15 9.74
CA LEU A 149 -7.74 -0.45 10.85
C LEU A 149 -8.33 0.95 11.05
N TYR A 150 -8.43 1.75 9.98
CA TYR A 150 -8.98 3.10 10.07
C TYR A 150 -10.46 3.14 10.47
N GLU A 151 -11.23 2.11 10.12
CA GLU A 151 -12.62 2.00 10.58
C GLU A 151 -12.67 1.66 12.07
N ALA A 152 -11.89 0.67 12.49
CA ALA A 152 -11.84 0.20 13.88
C ALA A 152 -11.33 1.27 14.84
N LYS A 153 -10.37 2.09 14.41
CA LYS A 153 -9.71 3.11 15.22
C LYS A 153 -10.05 4.54 14.79
N LYS A 154 -11.22 4.76 14.19
CA LYS A 154 -11.65 6.08 13.69
C LYS A 154 -11.65 7.19 14.74
N SER A 155 -11.91 6.85 16.01
CA SER A 155 -11.90 7.76 17.15
C SER A 155 -10.50 8.13 17.64
N GLN A 156 -9.47 7.38 17.25
CA GLN A 156 -8.08 7.67 17.60
C GLN A 156 -7.46 8.61 16.57
N SER A 157 -6.56 9.47 17.06
CA SER A 157 -5.70 10.28 16.21
C SER A 157 -4.46 9.46 15.85
N MET A 158 -4.60 8.57 14.87
CA MET A 158 -3.48 7.82 14.31
C MET A 158 -3.06 8.41 12.96
N ARG A 159 -1.75 8.58 12.80
CA ARG A 159 -1.11 8.89 11.52
C ARG A 159 -0.29 7.67 11.12
N THR A 160 -0.90 6.80 10.34
CA THR A 160 -0.21 5.68 9.70
C THR A 160 -0.17 5.95 8.20
N SER A 161 0.95 5.65 7.55
CA SER A 161 0.98 5.59 6.09
C SER A 161 0.62 4.18 5.65
N LEU A 162 0.20 4.03 4.38
CA LEU A 162 0.07 2.71 3.79
C LEU A 162 1.44 2.02 3.86
N ARG A 163 1.48 0.84 4.46
CA ARG A 163 2.78 0.23 4.80
C ARG A 163 3.57 -0.19 3.58
N TYR A 164 2.91 -0.48 2.46
CA TYR A 164 3.59 -0.80 1.21
C TYR A 164 4.25 0.45 0.59
N ASP A 165 3.70 1.66 0.79
CA ASP A 165 4.36 2.91 0.37
C ASP A 165 5.69 3.12 1.10
N MET A 166 5.88 2.51 2.28
CA MET A 166 7.10 2.69 3.07
C MET A 166 8.25 1.75 2.66
N LEU A 167 8.04 0.88 1.66
CA LEU A 167 9.06 -0.08 1.23
C LEU A 167 10.20 0.58 0.45
N LEU A 168 9.91 1.64 -0.29
CA LEU A 168 10.86 2.38 -1.12
C LEU A 168 10.62 3.89 -1.01
N GLU A 169 11.59 4.66 -1.49
CA GLU A 169 11.55 6.12 -1.38
C GLU A 169 10.33 6.72 -2.11
N TRP A 170 9.70 7.69 -1.45
CA TRP A 170 8.59 8.46 -2.01
C TRP A 170 9.13 9.50 -2.99
N PHE A 171 8.51 9.59 -4.15
CA PHE A 171 8.87 10.62 -5.11
C PHE A 171 8.39 11.99 -4.65
N LYS A 172 9.26 12.97 -4.85
CA LYS A 172 9.04 14.36 -4.47
C LYS A 172 9.05 15.26 -5.68
N ARG A 173 8.19 16.28 -5.64
CA ARG A 173 8.15 17.43 -6.54
C ARG A 173 9.35 18.34 -6.28
N ASN A 174 9.60 19.27 -7.20
CA ASN A 174 10.67 20.29 -7.09
C ASN A 174 10.54 21.17 -5.84
N ASN A 175 9.33 21.34 -5.31
CA ASN A 175 9.05 22.05 -4.06
C ASN A 175 9.09 21.15 -2.81
N ASN A 176 9.68 19.95 -2.90
CA ASN A 176 9.81 18.97 -1.82
C ASN A 176 8.46 18.39 -1.30
N HIS A 177 7.35 18.64 -1.99
CA HIS A 177 6.06 17.98 -1.72
C HIS A 177 6.00 16.59 -2.38
N PHE A 178 5.35 15.63 -1.73
CA PHE A 178 5.22 14.27 -2.26
C PHE A 178 4.21 14.20 -3.42
N PHE A 179 4.43 13.25 -4.33
CA PHE A 179 3.40 12.86 -5.30
C PHE A 179 2.37 11.95 -4.62
N ILE A 180 1.12 12.39 -4.63
CA ILE A 180 0.01 11.71 -3.95
C ILE A 180 -1.13 11.53 -4.93
N VAL A 181 -1.69 10.32 -4.99
CA VAL A 181 -2.83 9.97 -5.83
C VAL A 181 -4.03 9.61 -4.96
N GLU A 182 -5.18 10.17 -5.30
CA GLU A 182 -6.42 9.96 -4.56
C GLU A 182 -7.04 8.60 -4.88
N SER A 183 -7.51 7.93 -3.83
CA SER A 183 -8.25 6.66 -3.95
C SER A 183 -9.72 6.93 -4.27
N ARG A 184 -10.01 7.33 -5.51
CA ARG A 184 -11.37 7.67 -5.97
C ARG A 184 -12.21 6.42 -6.26
N PRO A 185 -13.54 6.50 -6.11
CA PRO A 185 -14.44 5.39 -6.43
C PRO A 185 -14.41 5.07 -7.93
N LEU A 186 -14.76 3.83 -8.25
CA LEU A 186 -14.82 3.32 -9.62
C LEU A 186 -15.93 4.03 -10.44
N PRO A 187 -15.67 4.45 -11.68
CA PRO A 187 -16.73 4.60 -12.67
C PRO A 187 -17.40 3.22 -12.88
N VAL A 188 -18.74 3.15 -12.91
CA VAL A 188 -19.51 1.89 -12.91
C VAL A 188 -19.38 1.07 -14.22
N LEU A 189 -18.44 1.41 -15.10
CA LEU A 189 -18.28 0.72 -16.38
C LEU A 189 -17.52 -0.60 -16.18
N PRO A 190 -18.11 -1.75 -16.56
CA PRO A 190 -17.36 -3.00 -16.64
C PRO A 190 -16.27 -2.81 -17.70
N ASN A 191 -15.02 -2.86 -17.28
CA ASN A 191 -13.87 -2.87 -18.18
C ASN A 191 -13.06 -4.13 -17.87
N PRO A 192 -13.47 -5.29 -18.40
CA PRO A 192 -12.74 -6.52 -18.18
C PRO A 192 -11.37 -6.39 -18.83
N LEU A 193 -10.32 -6.76 -18.08
CA LEU A 193 -9.00 -6.88 -18.65
C LEU A 193 -9.01 -8.03 -19.65
N LEU A 194 -8.87 -7.69 -20.93
CA LEU A 194 -8.60 -8.69 -21.95
C LEU A 194 -7.09 -8.91 -21.98
N ALA A 195 -6.67 -10.12 -21.61
CA ALA A 195 -5.29 -10.53 -21.85
C ALA A 195 -5.00 -10.45 -23.36
N PRO A 196 -3.79 -10.03 -23.78
CA PRO A 196 -3.44 -10.02 -25.19
C PRO A 196 -3.64 -11.42 -25.79
N THR A 197 -4.30 -11.49 -26.95
CA THR A 197 -4.53 -12.75 -27.65
C THR A 197 -3.19 -13.43 -27.94
N GLY A 198 -3.04 -14.72 -27.62
CA GLY A 198 -1.79 -15.45 -27.85
C GLY A 198 -0.78 -15.38 -26.70
N TYR A 199 -0.99 -14.53 -25.69
CA TYR A 199 0.02 -14.28 -24.65
C TYR A 199 0.36 -15.54 -23.85
N ALA A 200 -0.65 -16.30 -23.43
CA ALA A 200 -0.46 -17.54 -22.68
C ALA A 200 0.26 -18.63 -23.50
N GLN A 201 0.08 -18.62 -24.83
CA GLN A 201 0.80 -19.52 -25.73
C GLN A 201 2.27 -19.13 -25.86
N GLN A 202 2.58 -17.82 -25.85
CA GLN A 202 3.94 -17.32 -25.95
C GLN A 202 4.72 -17.45 -24.63
N TYR A 203 4.06 -17.22 -23.50
CA TYR A 203 4.66 -17.23 -22.16
C TYR A 203 3.83 -18.07 -21.19
N PRO A 204 3.94 -19.41 -21.24
CA PRO A 204 3.20 -20.30 -20.34
C PRO A 204 3.54 -20.00 -18.87
N GLY A 205 2.53 -19.70 -18.06
CA GLY A 205 2.74 -19.40 -16.62
C GLY A 205 3.17 -17.96 -16.30
N ARG A 206 3.35 -17.09 -17.31
CA ARG A 206 3.58 -15.65 -17.09
C ARG A 206 2.25 -14.89 -17.10
N TYR A 207 2.05 -14.00 -16.13
CA TYR A 207 0.90 -13.11 -16.12
C TYR A 207 1.13 -11.92 -17.08
N PRO A 208 0.11 -11.48 -17.85
CA PRO A 208 0.23 -10.33 -18.73
C PRO A 208 0.42 -9.03 -17.94
N ARG A 209 1.13 -8.07 -18.54
CA ARG A 209 1.23 -6.71 -17.97
C ARG A 209 -0.15 -6.07 -17.93
N MET A 210 -0.42 -5.33 -16.86
CA MET A 210 -1.65 -4.58 -16.65
C MET A 210 -1.32 -3.10 -16.56
N GLU A 211 -1.66 -2.33 -17.59
CA GLU A 211 -1.30 -0.90 -17.66
C GLU A 211 -1.98 -0.07 -16.57
N ASN A 212 -3.23 -0.42 -16.25
CA ASN A 212 -4.03 0.20 -15.21
C ASN A 212 -3.88 -0.48 -13.83
N VAL A 213 -2.76 -1.19 -13.57
CA VAL A 213 -2.53 -1.93 -12.31
C VAL A 213 -2.68 -1.02 -11.10
N TRP A 214 -2.04 0.15 -11.11
CA TRP A 214 -2.12 1.10 -10.00
C TRP A 214 -3.50 1.71 -9.84
N ALA A 215 -4.12 2.17 -10.93
CA ALA A 215 -5.49 2.66 -10.90
C ALA A 215 -6.45 1.62 -10.25
N SER A 216 -6.24 0.34 -10.55
CA SER A 216 -7.06 -0.75 -10.00
C SER A 216 -6.74 -1.06 -8.53
N LEU A 217 -5.47 -1.06 -8.15
CA LEU A 217 -5.05 -1.31 -6.77
C LEU A 217 -5.47 -0.19 -5.81
N ILE A 218 -5.46 1.07 -6.28
CA ILE A 218 -5.76 2.23 -5.44
C ILE A 218 -7.24 2.63 -5.48
N ALA A 219 -8.04 2.04 -6.36
CA ALA A 219 -9.47 2.33 -6.45
C ALA A 219 -10.14 2.29 -5.08
N GLY A 220 -10.92 3.34 -4.79
CA GLY A 220 -11.78 3.39 -3.62
C GLY A 220 -12.97 2.42 -3.76
N PRO A 221 -13.70 2.15 -2.66
CA PRO A 221 -14.91 1.35 -2.73
C PRO A 221 -15.96 2.00 -3.64
N PRO A 222 -16.86 1.23 -4.28
CA PRO A 222 -17.85 1.77 -5.23
C PRO A 222 -18.74 2.87 -4.65
N GLU A 223 -19.12 2.76 -3.38
CA GLU A 223 -19.91 3.75 -2.64
C GLU A 223 -19.10 4.98 -2.18
N GLY A 224 -17.79 4.99 -2.44
CA GLY A 224 -16.87 6.00 -1.93
C GLY A 224 -16.52 5.82 -0.45
N TRP A 225 -15.56 6.60 0.03
CA TRP A 225 -15.16 6.55 1.42
C TRP A 225 -16.22 7.21 2.31
N LYS A 226 -16.59 6.54 3.41
CA LYS A 226 -17.58 7.04 4.38
C LYS A 226 -17.21 8.35 5.07
N SER A 227 -15.93 8.74 5.05
CA SER A 227 -15.46 10.01 5.62
C SER A 227 -14.28 10.57 4.85
N HIS A 228 -14.16 11.90 4.86
CA HIS A 228 -13.01 12.60 4.29
C HIS A 228 -11.70 12.14 4.95
N LYS A 229 -11.67 12.00 6.29
CA LYS A 229 -10.50 11.49 7.02
C LYS A 229 -10.04 10.14 6.46
N LYS A 230 -10.96 9.22 6.18
CA LYS A 230 -10.64 7.90 5.61
C LYS A 230 -10.17 8.01 4.15
N ALA A 231 -10.76 8.90 3.36
CA ALA A 231 -10.30 9.14 1.99
C ALA A 231 -8.85 9.66 1.97
N GLU A 232 -8.53 10.62 2.84
CA GLU A 232 -7.17 11.18 2.98
C GLU A 232 -6.16 10.12 3.42
N THR A 233 -6.49 9.29 4.41
CA THR A 233 -5.56 8.27 4.92
C THR A 233 -5.37 7.08 3.99
N MET A 234 -6.24 6.94 2.98
CA MET A 234 -6.14 5.90 1.95
C MET A 234 -5.50 6.41 0.66
N LYS A 235 -5.05 7.67 0.59
CA LYS A 235 -4.28 8.17 -0.55
C LYS A 235 -2.98 7.38 -0.73
N HIS A 236 -2.58 7.21 -1.98
CA HIS A 236 -1.39 6.49 -2.39
C HIS A 236 -0.23 7.46 -2.59
N HIS A 237 0.92 7.20 -1.98
CA HIS A 237 2.14 7.95 -2.28
C HIS A 237 2.89 7.25 -3.41
N ILE A 238 3.24 7.97 -4.47
CA ILE A 238 4.00 7.37 -5.57
C ILE A 238 5.41 7.08 -5.10
N THR A 239 5.87 5.84 -5.30
CA THR A 239 7.19 5.38 -4.86
C THR A 239 7.96 4.69 -6.00
N ALA A 240 9.22 4.36 -5.75
CA ALA A 240 9.98 3.51 -6.68
C ALA A 240 9.47 2.06 -6.77
N LEU A 241 8.56 1.61 -5.88
CA LEU A 241 7.87 0.32 -6.03
C LEU A 241 6.98 0.34 -7.28
N ASP A 242 6.45 1.50 -7.60
CA ASP A 242 5.41 1.69 -8.62
C ASP A 242 5.92 1.35 -10.01
N GLU A 243 7.17 1.73 -10.29
CA GLU A 243 7.87 1.38 -11.53
C GLU A 243 8.07 -0.14 -11.69
N LEU A 244 8.27 -0.87 -10.58
CA LEU A 244 8.52 -2.32 -10.63
C LEU A 244 7.32 -3.09 -11.21
N LEU A 245 6.10 -2.58 -11.04
CA LEU A 245 4.87 -3.19 -11.54
C LEU A 245 4.61 -2.86 -13.02
N LEU A 246 5.39 -1.95 -13.61
CA LEU A 246 5.13 -1.40 -14.94
C LEU A 246 6.13 -1.84 -16.00
N PHE A 247 7.16 -2.60 -15.65
CA PHE A 247 8.11 -3.11 -16.64
C PHE A 247 7.44 -4.01 -17.69
N THR A 248 7.76 -3.71 -18.95
CA THR A 248 7.35 -4.48 -20.13
C THR A 248 8.26 -5.70 -20.36
N ASP A 249 7.75 -6.67 -21.11
CA ASP A 249 8.54 -7.85 -21.51
C ASP A 249 9.79 -7.45 -22.31
N SER A 250 9.66 -6.49 -23.23
CA SER A 250 10.79 -6.02 -24.05
C SER A 250 11.87 -5.29 -23.24
N GLU A 251 11.47 -4.47 -22.26
CA GLU A 251 12.43 -3.81 -21.37
C GLU A 251 13.24 -4.82 -20.57
N VAL A 252 12.58 -5.83 -19.99
CA VAL A 252 13.25 -6.87 -19.19
C VAL A 252 14.11 -7.77 -20.06
N GLN A 253 13.65 -8.14 -21.27
CA GLN A 253 14.46 -8.87 -22.26
C GLN A 253 15.72 -8.09 -22.64
N GLY A 254 15.66 -6.77 -22.71
CA GLY A 254 16.81 -5.90 -22.98
C GLY A 254 17.83 -5.80 -21.83
N TRP A 255 17.53 -6.33 -20.64
CA TRP A 255 18.47 -6.25 -19.52
C TRP A 255 19.63 -7.24 -19.64
N SER A 256 20.81 -6.83 -19.18
CA SER A 256 21.90 -7.78 -18.95
C SER A 256 21.49 -8.80 -17.90
N SER A 257 22.05 -10.02 -18.00
CA SER A 257 21.74 -11.10 -17.06
C SER A 257 22.05 -10.73 -15.60
N ILE A 258 23.11 -9.94 -15.37
CA ILE A 258 23.46 -9.42 -14.04
C ILE A 258 22.35 -8.49 -13.52
N LYS A 259 21.89 -7.54 -14.34
CA LYS A 259 20.83 -6.61 -13.95
C LYS A 259 19.53 -7.34 -13.66
N LEU A 260 19.16 -8.29 -14.51
CA LEU A 260 17.97 -9.13 -14.31
C LEU A 260 18.07 -9.89 -12.98
N PHE A 261 19.19 -10.58 -12.72
CA PHE A 261 19.39 -11.30 -11.47
C PHE A 261 19.30 -10.40 -10.24
N GLN A 262 19.96 -9.24 -10.26
CA GLN A 262 19.89 -8.26 -9.17
C GLN A 262 18.47 -7.74 -8.96
N LYS A 263 17.73 -7.45 -10.04
CA LYS A 263 16.34 -6.99 -9.96
C LYS A 263 15.42 -8.08 -9.44
N THR A 264 15.61 -9.33 -9.84
CA THR A 264 14.84 -10.46 -9.31
C THR A 264 15.09 -10.67 -7.82
N LEU A 265 16.35 -10.61 -7.36
CA LEU A 265 16.67 -10.64 -5.93
C LEU A 265 15.97 -9.51 -5.17
N GLN A 266 16.02 -8.29 -5.72
CA GLN A 266 15.39 -7.12 -5.12
C GLN A 266 13.87 -7.31 -4.96
N VAL A 267 13.16 -7.75 -6.01
CA VAL A 267 11.69 -7.92 -5.93
C VAL A 267 11.28 -9.06 -4.98
N LEU A 268 12.05 -10.15 -4.92
CA LEU A 268 11.78 -11.25 -3.99
C LEU A 268 11.89 -10.80 -2.52
N LEU A 269 12.95 -10.04 -2.19
CA LEU A 269 13.15 -9.47 -0.85
C LEU A 269 12.04 -8.49 -0.48
N LEU A 270 11.74 -7.56 -1.38
CA LEU A 270 10.67 -6.57 -1.17
C LEU A 270 9.30 -7.25 -0.98
N TRP A 271 9.02 -8.29 -1.75
CA TRP A 271 7.77 -9.04 -1.60
C TRP A 271 7.68 -9.77 -0.25
N GLN A 272 8.77 -10.43 0.19
CA GLN A 272 8.81 -11.04 1.51
C GLN A 272 8.58 -10.03 2.63
N TRP A 273 9.19 -8.84 2.55
CA TRP A 273 8.96 -7.78 3.52
C TRP A 273 7.52 -7.29 3.53
N LEU A 274 6.95 -7.07 2.34
CA LEU A 274 5.55 -6.69 2.21
C LEU A 274 4.62 -7.75 2.80
N ARG A 275 4.85 -9.03 2.48
CA ARG A 275 4.08 -10.16 3.00
C ARG A 275 4.15 -10.20 4.52
N LYS A 276 5.36 -10.18 5.10
CA LYS A 276 5.56 -10.20 6.57
C LYS A 276 4.86 -9.04 7.25
N ASN A 277 4.94 -7.84 6.69
CA ASN A 277 4.25 -6.67 7.21
C ASN A 277 2.72 -6.82 7.16
N THR A 278 2.21 -7.45 6.10
CA THR A 278 0.78 -7.68 5.90
C THR A 278 0.25 -8.78 6.82
N GLU A 279 0.98 -9.89 6.97
CA GLU A 279 0.67 -10.95 7.95
C GLU A 279 0.64 -10.40 9.37
N LYS A 280 1.64 -9.60 9.78
CA LYS A 280 1.63 -8.92 11.09
C LYS A 280 0.40 -8.02 11.28
N MET A 281 -0.06 -7.34 10.22
CA MET A 281 -1.28 -6.55 10.29
C MET A 281 -2.53 -7.39 10.42
N GLU A 282 -2.58 -8.53 9.74
CA GLU A 282 -3.67 -9.49 9.85
C GLU A 282 -3.76 -10.06 11.27
N ASP A 283 -2.62 -10.43 11.87
CA ASP A 283 -2.56 -10.88 13.27
C ASP A 283 -3.10 -9.80 14.23
N MET A 284 -2.70 -8.53 14.04
CA MET A 284 -3.24 -7.43 14.85
C MET A 284 -4.74 -7.22 14.66
N ASP A 285 -5.29 -7.43 13.47
CA ASP A 285 -6.74 -7.30 13.20
C ASP A 285 -7.56 -8.35 13.98
N VAL A 286 -7.03 -9.58 14.13
CA VAL A 286 -7.66 -10.65 14.93
C VAL A 286 -7.89 -10.18 16.37
N ASP A 287 -6.90 -9.50 16.95
CA ASP A 287 -7.00 -8.93 18.30
C ASP A 287 -7.61 -7.53 18.33
N SER A 288 -8.37 -7.14 17.28
CA SER A 288 -9.03 -5.83 17.17
C SER A 288 -8.07 -4.66 17.37
N TRP A 289 -6.82 -4.85 16.96
CA TRP A 289 -5.74 -3.88 17.03
C TRP A 289 -5.49 -3.38 18.45
N LYS A 290 -5.67 -4.23 19.48
CA LYS A 290 -5.42 -3.89 20.89
C LYS A 290 -4.01 -3.38 21.14
N GLU A 291 -3.02 -3.90 20.42
CA GLU A 291 -1.63 -3.44 20.51
C GLU A 291 -1.46 -1.95 20.15
N LEU A 292 -2.41 -1.37 19.43
CA LEU A 292 -2.43 0.05 19.07
C LEU A 292 -3.21 0.91 20.07
N ASP A 293 -3.83 0.33 21.10
CA ASP A 293 -4.51 1.06 22.18
C ASP A 293 -3.50 1.65 23.18
N GLY A 294 -2.49 2.36 22.68
CA GLY A 294 -1.72 3.30 23.48
C GLY A 294 -2.53 4.57 23.71
N ARG A 295 -2.44 5.17 24.91
CA ARG A 295 -3.11 6.46 25.15
C ARG A 295 -2.42 7.54 24.30
N ALA A 296 -3.18 8.52 23.81
CA ALA A 296 -2.59 9.70 23.14
C ALA A 296 -1.54 10.41 24.03
N GLU A 297 -1.64 10.25 25.35
CA GLU A 297 -0.71 10.75 26.38
C GLU A 297 0.63 9.99 26.42
N GLU A 298 0.66 8.76 25.92
CA GLU A 298 1.85 7.89 25.85
C GLU A 298 2.57 8.02 24.49
N SER A 299 1.96 8.71 23.52
CA SER A 299 2.59 9.02 22.24
C SER A 299 3.52 10.22 22.40
N GLU A 300 4.83 9.98 22.40
CA GLU A 300 5.86 11.03 22.51
C GLU A 300 5.66 12.15 21.47
N TRP A 301 5.24 11.80 20.25
CA TRP A 301 4.94 12.74 19.16
C TRP A 301 3.75 13.67 19.41
N VAL A 302 2.81 13.29 20.29
CA VAL A 302 1.66 14.14 20.67
C VAL A 302 2.03 15.07 21.82
N ARG A 303 3.03 14.70 22.65
CA ARG A 303 3.50 15.55 23.76
C ARG A 303 4.27 16.78 23.26
N ASP A 304 4.98 16.67 22.15
CA ASP A 304 5.79 17.78 21.60
C ASP A 304 4.97 18.89 20.92
N GLY A 305 3.64 18.75 20.86
CA GLY A 305 2.72 19.73 20.26
C GLY A 305 1.99 20.63 21.25
N LYS A 306 2.39 20.70 22.52
CA LYS A 306 1.82 21.60 23.54
C LYS A 306 2.80 22.65 24.03
#